data_AF-A0A6J5YBE3-F1
#
_entry.id   AF-A0A6J5YBE3-F1
#
_cell.length_a   1.000
_cell.length_b   1.000
_cell.length_c   1.000
_cell.angle_alpha   90.00
_cell.angle_beta   90.00
_cell.angle_gamma   90.00
#
_symmetry.space_group_name_H-M   'P 1'
#
loop_
_entity.id
_entity.type
_entity.pdbx_description
1 polymer ?
#
loop_
_entity_poly.entity_id
_entity_poly.type
_entity_poly.pdbx_seq_one_letter_code
_entity_poly.pdbx_strand_id
1 'polypeptide(L)'
;MGLPTKLSPFMCSALLFYTVFASFPFAITSADFTNLVYKGCASQKFQDPSSSQTLKSLFDSLVLQSSQKTFLSTTSGEGQNAISGLYQCRGDLTTSQCNSCVKKIPTLASKLCGEVVAARVQLGGCYLRYEIAGFKQVSGTEFLFKICKSDQASGSSGFEEKRDSAFAMVENGMKNGTGGLFYAGTYQSVYVLGQCEGDLGTGDCGDCVKSADQKAKTECGDSISGQIYLQKCYINYSYYPNGVPSITSSSGTVGSRHHTQRTVAIAVGGLAAFGFLVVCLMFVRQLMKKHGGKHGDYY
;
A
#
# COMPACT_ATOMS: atom_id res chain seq x y z
N MET A 1 -14.86 57.04 -17.58
CA MET A 1 -14.83 55.58 -17.33
C MET A 1 -13.86 55.33 -16.18
N GLY A 2 -14.34 55.41 -14.94
CA GLY A 2 -13.52 55.21 -13.74
C GLY A 2 -13.81 53.82 -13.16
N LEU A 3 -12.78 52.98 -13.08
CA LEU A 3 -12.84 51.68 -12.42
C LEU A 3 -12.91 51.90 -10.89
N PRO A 4 -13.92 51.39 -10.16
CA PRO A 4 -13.90 51.50 -8.71
C PRO A 4 -13.00 50.40 -8.12
N THR A 5 -11.76 50.78 -7.83
CA THR A 5 -10.78 50.04 -7.03
C THR A 5 -11.18 50.07 -5.56
N LYS A 6 -12.10 49.23 -5.12
CA LYS A 6 -12.20 48.84 -3.70
C LYS A 6 -12.64 47.39 -3.57
N LEU A 7 -11.66 46.50 -3.59
CA LEU A 7 -11.86 45.12 -3.17
C LEU A 7 -12.17 45.12 -1.66
N SER A 8 -13.34 44.60 -1.29
CA SER A 8 -13.78 44.51 0.10
C SER A 8 -12.82 43.62 0.91
N PRO A 9 -12.44 43.99 2.16
CA PRO A 9 -11.53 43.21 3.00
C PRO A 9 -12.05 41.80 3.31
N PHE A 10 -13.35 41.55 3.13
CA PHE A 10 -13.95 40.23 3.27
C PHE A 10 -13.59 39.27 2.12
N MET A 11 -13.36 39.77 0.89
CA MET A 11 -13.01 38.91 -0.26
C MET A 11 -11.56 38.40 -0.20
N CYS A 12 -10.62 39.21 0.31
CA CYS A 12 -9.23 38.77 0.50
C CYS A 12 -9.10 37.67 1.57
N SER A 13 -9.89 37.76 2.65
CA SER A 13 -9.86 36.78 3.75
C SER A 13 -10.38 35.40 3.30
N ALA A 14 -11.44 35.37 2.49
CA ALA A 14 -12.00 34.12 1.96
C ALA A 14 -11.04 33.39 0.99
N LEU A 15 -10.31 34.15 0.15
CA LEU A 15 -9.32 33.60 -0.78
C LEU A 15 -8.08 33.06 -0.05
N LEU A 16 -7.64 33.71 1.04
CA LEU A 16 -6.53 33.24 1.88
C LEU A 16 -6.89 31.96 2.66
N PHE A 17 -8.14 31.82 3.12
CA PHE A 17 -8.57 30.59 3.80
C PHE A 17 -8.67 29.39 2.85
N TYR A 18 -9.07 29.63 1.58
CA TYR A 18 -9.16 28.57 0.57
C TYR A 18 -7.78 28.05 0.13
N THR A 19 -6.78 28.93 0.05
CA THR A 19 -5.40 28.52 -0.29
C THR A 19 -4.70 27.82 0.88
N VAL A 20 -4.96 28.21 2.13
CA VAL A 20 -4.41 27.55 3.33
C VAL A 20 -4.99 26.14 3.52
N PHE A 21 -6.29 25.92 3.24
CA PHE A 21 -6.88 24.57 3.32
C PHE A 21 -6.49 23.65 2.16
N ALA A 22 -6.18 24.20 0.98
CA ALA A 22 -5.73 23.42 -0.18
C ALA A 22 -4.24 23.00 -0.11
N SER A 23 -3.47 23.57 0.82
CA SER A 23 -2.02 23.36 0.92
C SER A 23 -1.58 22.50 2.12
N PHE A 24 -2.51 21.88 2.84
CA PHE A 24 -2.18 20.78 3.75
C PHE A 24 -2.30 19.44 3.01
N PRO A 25 -1.19 18.85 2.52
CA PRO A 25 -1.22 17.44 2.15
C PRO A 25 -1.56 16.65 3.41
N PHE A 26 -2.76 16.09 3.47
CA PHE A 26 -3.07 15.01 4.39
C PHE A 26 -2.14 13.86 4.05
N ALA A 27 -1.03 13.76 4.78
CA ALA A 27 -0.16 12.60 4.74
C ALA A 27 -0.90 11.43 5.40
N ILE A 28 -1.70 10.71 4.62
CA ILE A 28 -2.13 9.36 4.96
C ILE A 28 -0.86 8.53 4.93
N THR A 29 -0.40 8.05 6.08
CA THR A 29 0.71 7.09 6.13
C THR A 29 0.20 5.76 5.58
N SER A 30 0.15 5.62 4.26
CA SER A 30 0.12 4.30 3.64
C SER A 30 1.41 3.59 4.04
N ALA A 31 1.34 2.29 4.34
CA ALA A 31 2.54 1.49 4.47
C ALA A 31 3.35 1.67 3.18
N ASP A 32 4.58 2.18 3.30
CA ASP A 32 5.40 2.51 2.14
C ASP A 32 5.80 1.20 1.42
N PHE A 33 5.10 0.96 0.32
CA PHE A 33 5.25 -0.22 -0.52
C PHE A 33 6.53 -0.17 -1.38
N THR A 34 7.33 0.89 -1.27
CA THR A 34 8.59 1.07 -2.01
C THR A 34 9.84 0.91 -1.14
N ASN A 35 9.68 0.73 0.18
CA ASN A 35 10.80 0.46 1.07
C ASN A 35 11.48 -0.87 0.75
N LEU A 36 12.82 -0.88 0.79
CA LEU A 36 13.63 -2.07 0.62
C LEU A 36 13.41 -3.04 1.78
N VAL A 37 13.08 -4.28 1.46
CA VAL A 37 12.97 -5.38 2.42
C VAL A 37 14.28 -6.16 2.44
N TYR A 38 14.68 -6.73 1.30
CA TYR A 38 15.96 -7.42 1.16
C TYR A 38 16.43 -7.44 -0.30
N LYS A 39 17.69 -7.82 -0.50
CA LYS A 39 18.29 -8.04 -1.81
C LYS A 39 19.16 -9.29 -1.81
N GLY A 40 19.21 -9.98 -2.94
CA GLY A 40 20.14 -11.08 -3.24
C GLY A 40 20.89 -10.78 -4.52
N CYS A 41 22.20 -10.97 -4.53
CA CYS A 41 23.05 -10.74 -5.69
C CYS A 41 23.89 -12.00 -5.93
N ALA A 42 24.05 -12.41 -7.19
CA ALA A 42 25.03 -13.43 -7.55
C ALA A 42 26.45 -12.94 -7.25
N SER A 43 27.35 -13.87 -6.92
CA SER A 43 28.78 -13.57 -6.78
C SER A 43 29.46 -13.35 -8.14
N GLN A 44 28.90 -13.89 -9.21
CA GLN A 44 29.44 -13.80 -10.56
C GLN A 44 28.99 -12.51 -11.24
N LYS A 45 29.94 -11.85 -11.91
CA LYS A 45 29.69 -10.69 -12.78
C LYS A 45 29.42 -11.14 -14.21
N PHE A 46 28.75 -10.29 -14.99
CA PHE A 46 28.67 -10.49 -16.43
C PHE A 46 30.07 -10.53 -17.03
N GLN A 47 30.28 -11.49 -17.94
CA GLN A 47 31.54 -11.62 -18.69
C GLN A 47 31.46 -10.87 -20.03
N ASP A 48 30.28 -10.87 -20.65
CA ASP A 48 30.05 -10.21 -21.93
C ASP A 48 29.56 -8.76 -21.70
N PRO A 49 30.25 -7.74 -22.25
CA PRO A 49 29.83 -6.33 -22.14
C PRO A 49 28.43 -6.03 -22.69
N SER A 50 27.93 -6.83 -23.65
CA SER A 50 26.57 -6.68 -24.19
C SER A 50 25.48 -7.03 -23.18
N SER A 51 25.82 -7.78 -22.11
CA SER A 51 24.86 -8.19 -21.07
C SER A 51 24.23 -7.01 -20.35
N SER A 52 24.98 -5.92 -20.13
CA SER A 52 24.45 -4.71 -19.49
C SER A 52 23.36 -4.06 -20.33
N GLN A 53 23.52 -4.05 -21.65
CA GLN A 53 22.50 -3.53 -22.57
C GLN A 53 21.27 -4.43 -22.60
N THR A 54 21.47 -5.75 -22.64
CA THR A 54 20.38 -6.75 -22.58
C THR A 54 19.59 -6.63 -21.28
N LEU A 55 20.27 -6.47 -20.14
CA LEU A 55 19.65 -6.28 -18.83
C LEU A 55 18.86 -4.98 -18.79
N LYS A 56 19.39 -3.90 -19.39
CA LYS A 56 18.66 -2.65 -19.52
C LYS A 56 17.37 -2.81 -20.33
N SER A 57 17.41 -3.49 -21.48
CA SER A 57 16.22 -3.77 -22.29
C SER A 57 15.19 -4.61 -21.52
N LEU A 58 15.64 -5.59 -20.74
CA LEU A 58 14.78 -6.38 -19.86
C LEU A 58 14.08 -5.49 -18.81
N PHE A 59 14.82 -4.63 -18.12
CA PHE A 59 14.24 -3.70 -17.14
C PHE A 59 13.25 -2.74 -17.77
N ASP A 60 13.57 -2.15 -18.93
CA ASP A 60 12.68 -1.24 -19.63
C ASP A 60 11.35 -1.94 -20.00
N SER A 61 11.42 -3.19 -20.47
CA SER A 61 10.25 -4.02 -20.76
C SER A 61 9.41 -4.33 -19.51
N LEU A 62 10.04 -4.78 -18.43
CA LEU A 62 9.36 -5.09 -17.16
C LEU A 62 8.69 -3.85 -16.55
N VAL A 63 9.39 -2.70 -16.55
CA VAL A 63 8.84 -1.43 -16.05
C VAL A 63 7.68 -0.96 -16.93
N LEU A 64 7.79 -1.04 -18.25
CA LEU A 64 6.69 -0.67 -19.15
C LEU A 64 5.44 -1.50 -18.85
N GLN A 65 5.58 -2.82 -18.73
CA GLN A 65 4.47 -3.75 -18.55
C GLN A 65 3.82 -3.68 -17.15
N SER A 66 4.57 -3.25 -16.12
CA SER A 66 4.02 -3.05 -14.77
C SER A 66 2.92 -2.00 -14.68
N SER A 67 2.75 -1.16 -15.71
CA SER A 67 1.61 -0.24 -15.82
C SER A 67 0.29 -0.92 -16.23
N GLN A 68 0.35 -2.16 -16.73
CA GLN A 68 -0.79 -2.90 -17.28
C GLN A 68 -1.10 -4.17 -16.50
N LYS A 69 -0.08 -4.83 -15.94
CA LYS A 69 -0.20 -6.10 -15.23
C LYS A 69 0.53 -6.03 -13.89
N THR A 70 0.14 -6.90 -12.96
CA THR A 70 0.77 -7.01 -11.63
C THR A 70 1.82 -8.12 -11.57
N PHE A 71 1.94 -8.93 -12.63
CA PHE A 71 2.98 -9.92 -12.83
C PHE A 71 3.35 -10.00 -14.31
N LEU A 72 4.64 -10.20 -14.57
CA LEU A 72 5.14 -10.59 -15.89
C LEU A 72 6.46 -11.32 -15.72
N SER A 73 6.66 -12.39 -16.48
CA SER A 73 7.96 -13.01 -16.75
C SER A 73 8.28 -12.87 -18.23
N THR A 74 9.52 -12.51 -18.55
CA THR A 74 9.99 -12.37 -19.92
C THR A 74 11.51 -12.56 -20.01
N THR A 75 12.02 -12.71 -21.22
CA THR A 75 13.45 -12.87 -21.50
C THR A 75 13.89 -11.79 -22.48
N SER A 76 15.12 -11.30 -22.33
CA SER A 76 15.78 -10.44 -23.31
C SER A 76 17.13 -11.04 -23.72
N GLY A 77 17.53 -10.82 -24.97
CA GLY A 77 18.73 -11.45 -25.54
C GLY A 77 18.50 -12.90 -25.96
N GLU A 78 19.56 -13.54 -26.46
CA GLU A 78 19.52 -14.87 -27.04
C GLU A 78 20.73 -15.71 -26.60
N GLY A 79 20.60 -17.04 -26.71
CA GLY A 79 21.68 -17.98 -26.40
C GLY A 79 22.16 -17.89 -24.95
N GLN A 80 23.47 -17.90 -24.74
CA GLN A 80 24.10 -17.86 -23.42
C GLN A 80 24.03 -16.48 -22.75
N ASN A 81 23.73 -15.43 -23.52
CA ASN A 81 23.56 -14.07 -23.03
C ASN A 81 22.08 -13.71 -22.79
N ALA A 82 21.17 -14.66 -22.98
CA ALA A 82 19.76 -14.44 -22.66
C ALA A 82 19.60 -14.23 -21.15
N ILE A 83 18.83 -13.20 -20.77
CA ILE A 83 18.53 -12.87 -19.38
C ILE A 83 17.03 -13.00 -19.19
N SER A 84 16.63 -13.95 -18.37
CA SER A 84 15.24 -14.10 -17.94
C SER A 84 15.01 -13.23 -16.72
N GLY A 85 13.84 -12.60 -16.64
CA GLY A 85 13.46 -11.86 -15.46
C GLY A 85 11.96 -11.67 -15.35
N LEU A 86 11.55 -11.35 -14.13
CA LEU A 86 10.15 -11.14 -13.81
C LEU A 86 9.99 -10.08 -12.74
N TYR A 87 8.81 -9.48 -12.69
CA TYR A 87 8.34 -8.75 -11.53
C TYR A 87 7.03 -9.34 -11.02
N GLN A 88 6.80 -9.16 -9.72
CA GLN A 88 5.55 -9.50 -9.06
C GLN A 88 5.22 -8.39 -8.07
N CYS A 89 4.09 -7.73 -8.27
CA CYS A 89 3.50 -6.78 -7.35
C CYS A 89 2.58 -7.47 -6.35
N ARG A 90 2.38 -6.86 -5.19
CA ARG A 90 1.47 -7.35 -4.17
C ARG A 90 0.03 -7.31 -4.69
N GLY A 91 -0.76 -8.34 -4.39
CA GLY A 91 -2.07 -8.55 -5.02
C GLY A 91 -3.12 -7.48 -4.72
N ASP A 92 -2.91 -6.67 -3.68
CA ASP A 92 -3.77 -5.55 -3.28
C ASP A 92 -3.37 -4.21 -3.93
N LEU A 93 -2.31 -4.16 -4.74
CA LEU A 93 -1.87 -2.95 -5.40
C LEU A 93 -2.56 -2.75 -6.75
N THR A 94 -2.94 -1.50 -7.02
CA THR A 94 -3.33 -1.06 -8.37
C THR A 94 -2.12 -1.12 -9.33
N THR A 95 -2.36 -1.19 -10.63
CA THR A 95 -1.28 -1.17 -11.64
C THR A 95 -0.42 0.11 -11.57
N SER A 96 -1.00 1.24 -11.17
CA SER A 96 -0.25 2.49 -10.93
C SER A 96 0.71 2.38 -9.73
N GLN A 97 0.26 1.79 -8.62
CA GLN A 97 1.12 1.52 -7.46
C GLN A 97 2.18 0.46 -7.79
N CYS A 98 1.78 -0.59 -8.52
CA CYS A 98 2.68 -1.62 -9.02
C CYS A 98 3.81 -1.02 -9.87
N ASN A 99 3.47 -0.22 -10.88
CA ASN A 99 4.47 0.50 -11.68
C ASN A 99 5.37 1.41 -10.83
N SER A 100 4.77 2.13 -9.88
CA SER A 100 5.54 3.01 -8.98
C SER A 100 6.53 2.26 -8.09
N CYS A 101 6.23 1.01 -7.75
CA CYS A 101 7.13 0.11 -7.03
C CYS A 101 8.21 -0.47 -7.97
N VAL A 102 7.81 -1.09 -9.08
CA VAL A 102 8.72 -1.79 -10.01
C VAL A 102 9.75 -0.84 -10.61
N LYS A 103 9.36 0.40 -10.95
CA LYS A 103 10.27 1.41 -11.53
C LYS A 103 11.43 1.81 -10.62
N LYS A 104 11.36 1.54 -9.31
CA LYS A 104 12.46 1.80 -8.36
C LYS A 104 13.54 0.73 -8.43
N ILE A 105 13.17 -0.48 -8.82
CA ILE A 105 14.05 -1.65 -8.68
C ILE A 105 15.29 -1.59 -9.59
N PRO A 106 15.24 -1.19 -10.87
CA PRO A 106 16.45 -1.14 -11.71
C PRO A 106 17.59 -0.32 -11.09
N THR A 107 17.28 0.88 -10.58
CA THR A 107 18.27 1.74 -9.90
C THR A 107 18.77 1.12 -8.60
N LEU A 108 17.89 0.49 -7.81
CA LEU A 108 18.28 -0.19 -6.58
C LEU A 108 19.15 -1.42 -6.86
N ALA A 109 18.81 -2.23 -7.86
CA ALA A 109 19.58 -3.40 -8.26
C ALA A 109 20.99 -2.99 -8.69
N SER A 110 21.13 -1.98 -9.56
CA SER A 110 22.44 -1.45 -9.96
C SER A 110 23.24 -0.94 -8.75
N LYS A 111 22.63 -0.14 -7.87
CA LYS A 111 23.31 0.41 -6.69
C LYS A 111 23.72 -0.65 -5.67
N LEU A 112 22.90 -1.67 -5.45
CA LEU A 112 23.07 -2.65 -4.37
C LEU A 112 23.81 -3.93 -4.80
N CYS A 113 23.78 -4.27 -6.09
CA CYS A 113 24.38 -5.48 -6.63
C CYS A 113 25.44 -5.21 -7.72
N GLY A 114 25.44 -4.04 -8.37
CA GLY A 114 26.28 -3.80 -9.53
C GLY A 114 25.84 -4.62 -10.74
N GLU A 115 26.79 -4.93 -11.62
CA GLU A 115 26.58 -5.72 -12.84
C GLU A 115 26.87 -7.21 -12.60
N VAL A 116 25.88 -7.91 -12.05
CA VAL A 116 25.95 -9.33 -11.68
C VAL A 116 25.02 -10.17 -12.53
N VAL A 117 25.33 -11.46 -12.71
CA VAL A 117 24.57 -12.34 -13.62
C VAL A 117 23.17 -12.70 -13.13
N ALA A 118 22.89 -12.49 -11.85
CA ALA A 118 21.56 -12.63 -11.29
C ALA A 118 21.39 -11.71 -10.08
N ALA A 119 20.20 -11.14 -9.92
CA ALA A 119 19.84 -10.42 -8.71
C ALA A 119 18.34 -10.49 -8.44
N ARG A 120 17.99 -10.34 -7.16
CA ARG A 120 16.63 -10.16 -6.66
C ARG A 120 16.60 -8.95 -5.76
N VAL A 121 15.62 -8.07 -5.95
CA VAL A 121 15.34 -6.95 -5.05
C VAL A 121 13.88 -7.03 -4.63
N GLN A 122 13.65 -7.13 -3.32
CA GLN A 122 12.32 -7.17 -2.71
C GLN A 122 12.03 -5.82 -2.05
N LEU A 123 10.94 -5.18 -2.47
CA LEU A 123 10.32 -4.04 -1.81
C LEU A 123 9.04 -4.48 -1.09
N GLY A 124 8.48 -3.62 -0.24
CA GLY A 124 7.27 -3.92 0.51
C GLY A 124 6.02 -4.21 -0.35
N GLY A 125 6.00 -3.73 -1.59
CA GLY A 125 4.89 -3.88 -2.53
C GLY A 125 5.21 -4.68 -3.80
N CYS A 126 6.46 -4.98 -4.08
CA CYS A 126 6.82 -5.71 -5.28
C CYS A 126 8.23 -6.29 -5.17
N TYR A 127 8.53 -7.28 -6.00
CA TYR A 127 9.91 -7.66 -6.26
C TYR A 127 10.16 -7.80 -7.76
N LEU A 128 11.43 -7.76 -8.11
CA LEU A 128 11.92 -8.11 -9.43
C LEU A 128 13.15 -8.99 -9.26
N ARG A 129 13.21 -10.07 -10.03
CA ARG A 129 14.39 -10.92 -10.15
C ARG A 129 14.79 -11.09 -11.61
N TYR A 130 16.09 -11.18 -11.86
CA TYR A 130 16.64 -11.54 -13.17
C TYR A 130 17.80 -12.51 -12.99
N GLU A 131 17.98 -13.39 -13.97
CA GLU A 131 18.96 -14.47 -13.99
C GLU A 131 19.43 -14.68 -15.44
N ILE A 132 20.74 -14.77 -15.67
CA ILE A 132 21.30 -15.16 -16.97
C ILE A 132 20.98 -16.63 -17.28
N ALA A 133 20.92 -16.98 -18.56
CA ALA A 133 20.79 -18.35 -19.03
C ALA A 133 21.84 -19.27 -18.39
N GLY A 134 21.39 -20.41 -17.87
CA GLY A 134 22.26 -21.38 -17.19
C GLY A 134 22.59 -21.03 -15.73
N PHE A 135 22.04 -19.95 -15.17
CA PHE A 135 22.14 -19.69 -13.73
C PHE A 135 21.50 -20.82 -12.92
N LYS A 136 22.05 -21.08 -11.72
CA LYS A 136 21.64 -22.20 -10.87
C LYS A 136 20.16 -22.10 -10.50
N GLN A 137 19.38 -23.12 -10.85
CA GLN A 137 18.01 -23.24 -10.38
C GLN A 137 17.94 -23.71 -8.93
N VAL A 138 16.97 -23.17 -8.19
CA VAL A 138 16.68 -23.53 -6.79
C VAL A 138 15.20 -23.88 -6.67
N SER A 139 14.85 -24.64 -5.62
CA SER A 139 13.46 -25.00 -5.33
C SER A 139 12.59 -23.74 -5.16
N GLY A 140 11.32 -23.81 -5.57
CA GLY A 140 10.35 -22.75 -5.30
C GLY A 140 10.14 -22.47 -3.79
N THR A 141 10.48 -23.44 -2.95
CA THR A 141 10.40 -23.37 -1.48
C THR A 141 11.74 -23.07 -0.80
N GLU A 142 12.79 -22.76 -1.56
CA GLU A 142 14.08 -22.34 -1.01
C GLU A 142 13.89 -21.13 -0.09
N PHE A 143 14.39 -21.21 1.14
CA PHE A 143 14.26 -20.14 2.13
C PHE A 143 15.24 -19.01 1.81
N LEU A 144 14.72 -17.79 1.60
CA LEU A 144 15.53 -16.64 1.17
C LEU A 144 15.79 -15.65 2.30
N PHE A 145 14.74 -15.26 3.03
CA PHE A 145 14.83 -14.15 3.97
C PHE A 145 13.72 -14.21 5.01
N LYS A 146 13.99 -13.64 6.19
CA LYS A 146 12.99 -13.42 7.24
C LYS A 146 13.11 -12.06 7.89
N ILE A 147 11.97 -11.56 8.38
CA ILE A 147 11.89 -10.49 9.37
C ILE A 147 11.04 -11.03 10.52
N CYS A 148 11.56 -11.00 11.74
CA CYS A 148 10.79 -11.31 12.95
C CYS A 148 10.90 -10.09 13.88
N LYS A 149 9.78 -9.65 14.46
CA LYS A 149 9.79 -8.54 15.43
C LYS A 149 10.35 -9.04 16.77
N SER A 150 11.01 -8.16 17.52
CA SER A 150 11.54 -8.48 18.85
C SER A 150 10.43 -8.73 19.88
N ASP A 151 9.27 -8.10 19.71
CA ASP A 151 8.14 -8.24 20.62
C ASP A 151 7.64 -9.68 20.60
N GLN A 152 7.70 -10.31 21.77
CA GLN A 152 7.24 -11.68 21.94
C GLN A 152 5.80 -11.69 22.44
N ALA A 153 5.10 -12.75 22.10
CA ALA A 153 3.75 -13.02 22.54
C ALA A 153 3.65 -13.35 24.06
N SER A 154 4.72 -13.18 24.84
CA SER A 154 4.81 -13.57 26.25
C SER A 154 3.63 -13.04 27.07
N GLY A 155 2.71 -13.94 27.46
CA GLY A 155 1.49 -13.62 28.20
C GLY A 155 0.20 -13.52 27.37
N SER A 156 0.28 -13.63 26.03
CA SER A 156 -0.91 -13.69 25.16
C SER A 156 -1.37 -15.13 24.98
N SER A 157 -2.44 -15.50 25.69
CA SER A 157 -3.01 -16.85 25.60
C SER A 157 -3.48 -17.17 24.18
N GLY A 158 -2.99 -18.29 23.64
CA GLY A 158 -3.43 -18.85 22.36
C GLY A 158 -2.93 -18.11 21.13
N PHE A 159 -1.86 -17.30 21.21
CA PHE A 159 -1.29 -16.65 20.02
C PHE A 159 -0.89 -17.67 18.94
N GLU A 160 -0.17 -18.73 19.30
CA GLU A 160 0.30 -19.72 18.35
C GLU A 160 -0.85 -20.42 17.63
N GLU A 161 -1.90 -20.81 18.36
CA GLU A 161 -3.10 -21.43 17.78
C GLU A 161 -3.81 -20.47 16.80
N LYS A 162 -3.91 -19.18 17.15
CA LYS A 162 -4.48 -18.15 16.27
C LYS A 162 -3.62 -17.92 15.03
N ARG A 163 -2.29 -17.88 15.18
CA ARG A 163 -1.33 -17.75 14.07
C ARG A 163 -1.45 -18.92 13.12
N ASP A 164 -1.42 -20.14 13.66
CA ASP A 164 -1.47 -21.36 12.88
C ASP A 164 -2.83 -21.51 12.15
N SER A 165 -3.92 -21.13 12.80
CA SER A 165 -5.24 -21.05 12.16
C SER A 165 -5.27 -20.00 11.04
N ALA A 166 -4.64 -18.84 11.24
CA ALA A 166 -4.52 -17.82 10.20
C ALA A 166 -3.73 -18.34 8.99
N PHE A 167 -2.63 -19.06 9.19
CA PHE A 167 -1.87 -19.69 8.11
C PHE A 167 -2.70 -20.73 7.35
N ALA A 168 -3.47 -21.57 8.06
CA ALA A 168 -4.37 -22.52 7.41
C ALA A 168 -5.45 -21.82 6.56
N MET A 169 -5.91 -20.62 6.94
CA MET A 169 -6.81 -19.83 6.08
C MET A 169 -6.14 -19.37 4.78
N VAL A 170 -4.86 -18.99 4.83
CA VAL A 170 -4.09 -18.62 3.63
C VAL A 170 -3.99 -19.81 2.68
N GLU A 171 -3.56 -20.97 3.19
CA GLU A 171 -3.41 -22.20 2.41
C GLU A 171 -4.74 -22.59 1.73
N ASN A 172 -5.83 -22.63 2.51
CA ASN A 172 -7.15 -22.96 1.99
C ASN A 172 -7.66 -21.90 0.99
N GLY A 173 -7.43 -20.62 1.27
CA GLY A 173 -7.83 -19.51 0.40
C GLY A 173 -7.13 -19.53 -0.96
N MET A 174 -5.92 -20.08 -1.04
CA MET A 174 -5.16 -20.24 -2.29
C MET A 174 -5.51 -21.52 -3.04
N LYS A 175 -5.66 -22.65 -2.33
CA LYS A 175 -5.98 -23.95 -2.96
C LYS A 175 -7.42 -24.02 -3.46
N ASN A 176 -8.36 -23.55 -2.65
CA ASN A 176 -9.80 -23.78 -2.82
C ASN A 176 -10.63 -22.48 -2.92
N GLY A 177 -10.02 -21.33 -2.64
CA GLY A 177 -10.70 -20.04 -2.65
C GLY A 177 -10.55 -19.28 -3.97
N THR A 178 -11.17 -18.10 -4.03
CA THR A 178 -11.02 -17.16 -5.15
C THR A 178 -9.69 -16.41 -5.14
N GLY A 179 -8.89 -16.55 -4.07
CA GLY A 179 -7.62 -15.84 -3.91
C GLY A 179 -6.53 -16.31 -4.87
N GLY A 180 -6.59 -17.55 -5.34
CA GLY A 180 -5.66 -18.13 -6.31
C GLY A 180 -4.20 -18.06 -5.82
N LEU A 181 -3.50 -16.98 -6.16
CA LEU A 181 -2.09 -16.75 -5.85
C LEU A 181 -1.85 -15.64 -4.79
N PHE A 182 -2.92 -15.04 -4.27
CA PHE A 182 -2.85 -14.00 -3.24
C PHE A 182 -4.00 -14.14 -2.25
N TYR A 183 -3.69 -14.05 -0.97
CA TYR A 183 -4.69 -14.03 0.10
C TYR A 183 -4.29 -13.03 1.16
N ALA A 184 -5.25 -12.23 1.62
CA ALA A 184 -5.10 -11.40 2.80
C ALA A 184 -6.37 -11.52 3.63
N GLY A 185 -6.22 -11.67 4.95
CA GLY A 185 -7.33 -11.92 5.83
C GLY A 185 -6.97 -11.72 7.28
N THR A 186 -7.96 -11.93 8.13
CA THR A 186 -7.82 -11.82 9.58
C THR A 186 -8.45 -13.03 10.23
N TYR A 187 -7.74 -13.63 11.18
CA TYR A 187 -8.28 -14.65 12.07
C TYR A 187 -8.15 -14.15 13.51
N GLN A 188 -9.29 -13.80 14.11
CA GLN A 188 -9.36 -13.19 15.44
C GLN A 188 -8.44 -11.95 15.55
N SER A 189 -7.32 -12.06 16.27
CA SER A 189 -6.34 -10.99 16.53
C SER A 189 -5.11 -11.05 15.62
N VAL A 190 -5.10 -11.95 14.62
CA VAL A 190 -3.99 -12.11 13.67
C VAL A 190 -4.42 -11.62 12.30
N TYR A 191 -3.71 -10.63 11.75
CA TYR A 191 -3.71 -10.33 10.33
C TYR A 191 -2.70 -11.24 9.63
N VAL A 192 -3.06 -11.76 8.47
CA VAL A 192 -2.19 -12.60 7.65
C VAL A 192 -2.33 -12.26 6.18
N LEU A 193 -1.21 -12.32 5.47
CA LEU A 193 -1.13 -12.19 4.03
C LEU A 193 -0.20 -13.28 3.51
N GLY A 194 -0.62 -13.99 2.47
CA GLY A 194 0.24 -14.88 1.68
C GLY A 194 0.19 -14.51 0.21
N GLN A 195 1.29 -14.75 -0.49
CA GLN A 195 1.34 -14.55 -1.93
C GLN A 195 2.35 -15.47 -2.62
N CYS A 196 1.98 -15.94 -3.81
CA CYS A 196 2.81 -16.72 -4.72
C CYS A 196 3.26 -15.90 -5.94
N GLU A 197 4.33 -16.36 -6.58
CA GLU A 197 4.77 -15.92 -7.90
C GLU A 197 3.71 -16.26 -8.95
N GLY A 198 3.44 -15.34 -9.87
CA GLY A 198 2.32 -15.42 -10.81
C GLY A 198 2.39 -16.55 -11.85
N ASP A 199 3.49 -17.30 -11.91
CA ASP A 199 3.65 -18.47 -12.79
C ASP A 199 3.35 -19.81 -12.10
N LEU A 200 3.01 -19.81 -10.81
CA LEU A 200 2.65 -21.02 -10.07
C LEU A 200 1.20 -21.45 -10.33
N GLY A 201 0.98 -22.76 -10.38
CA GLY A 201 -0.36 -23.33 -10.24
C GLY A 201 -0.86 -23.20 -8.80
N THR A 202 -2.18 -23.23 -8.59
CA THR A 202 -2.80 -23.07 -7.25
C THR A 202 -2.38 -24.16 -6.26
N GLY A 203 -2.17 -25.40 -6.73
CA GLY A 203 -1.64 -26.50 -5.92
C GLY A 203 -0.24 -26.22 -5.41
N ASP A 204 0.70 -25.94 -6.31
CA ASP A 204 2.09 -25.60 -6.01
C ASP A 204 2.20 -24.34 -5.15
N CYS A 205 1.33 -23.36 -5.41
CA CYS A 205 1.22 -22.16 -4.59
C CYS A 205 0.88 -22.53 -3.15
N GLY A 206 -0.20 -23.28 -2.94
CA GLY A 206 -0.60 -23.71 -1.61
C GLY A 206 0.47 -24.52 -0.89
N ASP A 207 1.23 -25.36 -1.59
CA ASP A 207 2.36 -26.12 -1.00
C ASP A 207 3.56 -25.22 -0.69
N CYS A 208 3.82 -24.19 -1.50
CA CYS A 208 4.83 -23.19 -1.20
C CYS A 208 4.49 -22.42 0.07
N VAL A 209 3.23 -21.99 0.22
CA VAL A 209 2.81 -21.20 1.37
C VAL A 209 2.76 -22.07 2.63
N LYS A 210 2.43 -23.35 2.48
CA LYS A 210 2.61 -24.42 3.49
C LYS A 210 4.08 -24.80 3.75
N SER A 211 5.04 -24.26 3.01
CA SER A 211 6.45 -24.32 3.42
C SER A 211 6.84 -23.06 4.19
N ALA A 212 6.26 -21.92 3.84
CA ALA A 212 6.56 -20.62 4.42
C ALA A 212 6.02 -20.49 5.85
N ASP A 213 4.83 -21.01 6.14
CA ASP A 213 4.25 -21.17 7.47
C ASP A 213 5.12 -22.03 8.41
N GLN A 214 5.63 -23.18 7.96
CA GLN A 214 6.52 -24.05 8.75
C GLN A 214 7.84 -23.34 9.05
N LYS A 215 8.33 -22.54 8.08
CA LYS A 215 9.44 -21.64 8.31
C LYS A 215 9.10 -20.50 9.26
N ALA A 216 7.91 -19.92 9.24
CA ALA A 216 7.52 -18.93 10.25
C ALA A 216 7.56 -19.52 11.67
N LYS A 217 7.01 -20.73 11.86
CA LYS A 217 7.01 -21.40 13.17
C LYS A 217 8.41 -21.66 13.70
N THR A 218 9.31 -22.14 12.85
CA THR A 218 10.69 -22.48 13.24
C THR A 218 11.61 -21.27 13.33
N GLU A 219 11.45 -20.28 12.46
CA GLU A 219 12.36 -19.15 12.32
C GLU A 219 11.94 -17.89 13.07
N CYS A 220 10.64 -17.69 13.28
CA CYS A 220 10.09 -16.55 14.02
C CYS A 220 9.41 -16.94 15.34
N GLY A 221 9.23 -18.23 15.66
CA GLY A 221 8.79 -18.70 16.98
C GLY A 221 7.64 -17.87 17.57
N ASP A 222 7.84 -17.33 18.77
CA ASP A 222 6.85 -16.54 19.52
C ASP A 222 6.76 -15.05 19.10
N SER A 223 7.44 -14.67 18.01
CA SER A 223 7.37 -13.31 17.48
C SER A 223 5.96 -12.98 17.04
N ILE A 224 5.40 -11.89 17.57
CA ILE A 224 4.03 -11.44 17.28
C ILE A 224 3.84 -10.98 15.83
N SER A 225 4.93 -10.77 15.09
CA SER A 225 4.87 -10.44 13.67
C SER A 225 6.06 -11.04 12.94
N GLY A 226 5.83 -11.48 11.71
CA GLY A 226 6.90 -12.02 10.89
C GLY A 226 6.60 -11.95 9.41
N GLN A 227 7.67 -11.86 8.61
CA GLN A 227 7.65 -11.98 7.16
C GLN A 227 8.62 -13.08 6.78
N ILE A 228 8.16 -14.10 6.05
CA ILE A 228 8.96 -15.23 5.57
C ILE A 228 8.91 -15.24 4.06
N TYR A 229 10.08 -15.12 3.43
CA TYR A 229 10.22 -15.13 1.98
C TYR A 229 10.91 -16.41 1.52
N LEU A 230 10.21 -17.17 0.69
CA LEU A 230 10.76 -18.27 -0.08
C LEU A 230 10.99 -17.82 -1.53
N GLN A 231 11.58 -18.69 -2.35
CA GLN A 231 11.89 -18.37 -3.74
C GLN A 231 10.66 -17.91 -4.53
N LYS A 232 9.53 -18.63 -4.41
CA LYS A 232 8.31 -18.38 -5.19
C LYS A 232 7.08 -17.97 -4.37
N CYS A 233 7.20 -17.79 -3.06
CA CYS A 233 6.08 -17.27 -2.26
C CYS A 233 6.58 -16.59 -0.98
N TYR A 234 5.70 -15.87 -0.30
CA TYR A 234 5.96 -15.35 1.02
C TYR A 234 4.69 -15.31 1.87
N ILE A 235 4.89 -15.27 3.18
CA ILE A 235 3.84 -14.95 4.16
C ILE A 235 4.26 -13.76 5.01
N ASN A 236 3.27 -12.98 5.43
CA ASN A 236 3.38 -11.90 6.37
C ASN A 236 2.27 -12.04 7.42
N TYR A 237 2.60 -11.91 8.70
CA TYR A 237 1.60 -11.91 9.75
C TYR A 237 1.90 -10.85 10.80
N SER A 238 0.84 -10.39 11.46
CA SER A 238 0.91 -9.43 12.56
C SER A 238 -0.21 -9.72 13.56
N TYR A 239 0.17 -9.89 14.81
CA TYR A 239 -0.73 -10.10 15.92
C TYR A 239 -0.99 -8.79 16.66
N TYR A 240 -2.26 -8.57 16.96
CA TYR A 240 -2.78 -7.39 17.63
C TYR A 240 -3.53 -7.83 18.89
N PRO A 241 -2.94 -7.67 20.09
CA PRO A 241 -3.57 -8.11 21.34
C PRO A 241 -5.00 -7.56 21.53
N ASN A 242 -5.25 -6.34 21.04
CA ASN A 242 -6.54 -5.65 21.14
C ASN A 242 -7.44 -5.84 19.91
N GLY A 243 -7.17 -6.86 19.08
CA GLY A 243 -7.86 -7.09 17.83
C GLY A 243 -7.21 -6.40 16.64
N VAL A 244 -7.34 -7.00 15.45
CA VAL A 244 -6.83 -6.40 14.22
C VAL A 244 -7.57 -5.08 13.98
N PRO A 245 -6.87 -3.96 13.70
CA PRO A 245 -7.53 -2.70 13.36
C PRO A 245 -8.47 -2.90 12.16
N SER A 246 -9.77 -2.94 12.42
CA SER A 246 -10.78 -3.02 11.36
C SER A 246 -10.83 -1.71 10.59
N ILE A 247 -10.53 -1.76 9.30
CA ILE A 247 -10.88 -0.67 8.37
C ILE A 247 -12.37 -0.83 8.03
N THR A 248 -13.25 -0.76 9.03
CA THR A 248 -14.70 -0.79 8.84
C THR A 248 -15.38 0.24 9.73
N SER A 249 -15.89 1.27 9.08
CA SER A 249 -16.75 2.33 9.60
C SER A 249 -17.89 1.79 10.47
N SER A 250 -17.83 1.95 11.79
CA SER A 250 -19.04 1.91 12.63
C SER A 250 -18.90 2.79 13.87
N SER A 251 -19.75 3.82 13.86
CA SER A 251 -20.08 4.74 14.93
C SER A 251 -20.47 4.02 16.23
N GLY A 252 -19.81 4.40 17.34
CA GLY A 252 -20.17 4.01 18.71
C GLY A 252 -19.30 4.73 19.74
N THR A 253 -19.60 6.02 19.94
CA THR A 253 -19.13 6.96 20.99
C THR A 253 -18.47 6.32 22.22
N VAL A 254 -17.21 6.66 22.56
CA VAL A 254 -16.81 7.93 23.22
C VAL A 254 -15.54 8.51 22.56
N GLY A 255 -15.60 9.78 22.10
CA GLY A 255 -14.41 10.57 21.72
C GLY A 255 -14.24 11.04 20.26
N SER A 256 -15.29 11.58 19.63
CA SER A 256 -15.27 12.54 18.48
C SER A 256 -14.96 12.07 17.03
N ARG A 257 -16.00 11.49 16.42
CA ARG A 257 -16.64 11.83 15.12
C ARG A 257 -15.83 11.80 13.80
N HIS A 258 -16.07 10.69 13.08
CA HIS A 258 -16.26 10.56 11.62
C HIS A 258 -16.53 11.88 10.84
N HIS A 259 -15.68 12.19 9.85
CA HIS A 259 -15.86 13.32 8.94
C HIS A 259 -15.54 12.94 7.49
N THR A 260 -16.44 12.18 6.84
CA THR A 260 -16.42 12.14 5.36
C THR A 260 -17.83 12.01 4.77
N GLN A 261 -18.73 11.23 5.38
CA GLN A 261 -20.16 11.24 4.99
C GLN A 261 -21.01 12.28 5.72
N ARG A 262 -20.55 12.77 6.87
CA ARG A 262 -21.17 13.93 7.54
C ARG A 262 -20.89 15.25 6.81
N THR A 263 -19.84 15.31 6.01
CA THR A 263 -19.36 16.55 5.39
C THR A 263 -20.28 17.04 4.30
N VAL A 264 -20.89 16.15 3.50
CA VAL A 264 -21.86 16.54 2.47
C VAL A 264 -23.17 17.02 3.11
N ALA A 265 -23.67 16.31 4.15
CA ALA A 265 -24.87 16.73 4.87
C ALA A 265 -24.69 18.01 5.71
N ILE A 266 -23.50 18.22 6.30
CA ILE A 266 -23.15 19.43 7.06
C ILE A 266 -22.82 20.60 6.14
N ALA A 267 -22.21 20.38 4.97
CA ALA A 267 -21.96 21.43 4.00
C ALA A 267 -23.29 21.93 3.40
N VAL A 268 -24.20 21.03 3.01
CA VAL A 268 -25.52 21.40 2.47
C VAL A 268 -26.43 21.99 3.56
N GLY A 269 -26.43 21.42 4.77
CA GLY A 269 -27.18 21.95 5.91
C GLY A 269 -26.64 23.28 6.45
N GLY A 270 -25.32 23.47 6.42
CA GLY A 270 -24.65 24.71 6.82
C GLY A 270 -24.88 25.85 5.84
N LEU A 271 -24.88 25.57 4.53
CA LEU A 271 -25.26 26.54 3.48
C LEU A 271 -26.73 26.96 3.61
N ALA A 272 -27.63 26.01 3.89
CA ALA A 272 -29.05 26.31 4.10
C ALA A 272 -29.30 27.11 5.39
N ALA A 273 -28.65 26.74 6.50
CA ALA A 273 -28.78 27.43 7.78
C ALA A 273 -28.16 28.85 7.74
N PHE A 274 -27.01 29.00 7.09
CA PHE A 274 -26.37 30.31 6.93
C PHE A 274 -27.18 31.22 6.00
N GLY A 275 -27.73 30.67 4.91
CA GLY A 275 -28.68 31.38 4.05
C GLY A 275 -29.93 31.85 4.80
N PHE A 276 -30.53 30.97 5.61
CA PHE A 276 -31.70 31.30 6.43
C PHE A 276 -31.41 32.40 7.45
N LEU A 277 -30.24 32.34 8.10
CA LEU A 277 -29.81 33.33 9.10
C LEU A 277 -29.61 34.72 8.47
N VAL A 278 -29.06 34.79 7.26
CA VAL A 278 -28.92 36.06 6.51
C VAL A 278 -30.29 36.66 6.16
N VAL A 279 -31.26 35.84 5.72
CA VAL A 279 -32.62 36.29 5.42
C VAL A 279 -33.33 36.81 6.68
N CYS A 280 -33.21 36.11 7.81
CA CYS A 280 -33.76 36.56 9.09
C CYS A 280 -33.16 37.90 9.53
N LEU A 281 -31.84 38.09 9.39
CA LEU A 281 -31.19 39.36 9.74
C LEU A 281 -31.61 40.52 8.82
N MET A 282 -31.88 40.25 7.54
CA MET A 282 -32.43 41.26 6.63
C MET A 282 -33.87 41.65 7.01
N PHE A 283 -34.71 40.70 7.41
CA PHE A 283 -36.07 40.96 7.89
C PHE A 283 -36.08 41.75 9.20
N VAL A 284 -35.22 41.39 10.17
CA VAL A 284 -35.06 42.13 11.42
C VAL A 284 -34.58 43.56 11.15
N ARG A 285 -33.65 43.77 10.21
CA ARG A 285 -33.23 45.12 9.78
C ARG A 285 -34.37 45.92 9.16
N GLN A 286 -35.27 45.30 8.38
CA GLN A 286 -36.45 45.97 7.84
C GLN A 286 -37.47 46.34 8.93
N LEU A 287 -37.65 45.48 9.95
CA LEU A 287 -38.54 45.77 11.09
C LEU A 287 -37.97 46.87 12.00
N MET A 288 -36.66 46.85 12.25
CA MET A 288 -35.95 47.92 13.00
C MET A 288 -36.01 49.25 12.26
N LYS A 289 -35.93 49.24 10.92
CA LYS A 289 -36.09 50.45 10.10
C LYS A 289 -37.54 50.97 10.08
N LYS A 290 -38.53 50.10 10.33
CA LYS A 290 -39.95 50.47 10.44
C LYS A 290 -40.32 51.01 11.83
N HIS A 291 -39.61 50.60 12.88
CA HIS A 291 -39.83 51.07 14.25
C HIS A 291 -38.95 52.26 14.68
N GLY A 292 -37.87 52.57 13.96
CA GLY A 292 -37.06 53.78 14.19
C GLY A 292 -37.69 55.09 13.68
N GLY A 293 -38.93 55.07 13.19
CA GLY A 293 -39.60 56.22 12.57
C GLY A 293 -40.74 56.85 13.38
N LYS A 294 -41.02 56.42 14.62
CA LYS A 294 -42.10 56.99 15.45
C LYS A 294 -41.75 57.07 16.94
N HIS A 295 -41.10 58.16 17.29
CA HIS A 295 -41.08 58.92 18.56
C HIS A 295 -39.87 59.86 18.39
N GLY A 296 -40.01 61.10 17.90
CA GLY A 296 -40.90 62.14 18.39
C GLY A 296 -40.18 62.85 19.52
N ASP A 297 -39.82 64.14 19.34
CA ASP A 297 -40.22 65.19 20.28
C ASP A 297 -39.64 66.59 19.92
N TYR A 298 -40.59 67.49 19.69
CA TYR A 298 -40.66 68.90 20.12
C TYR A 298 -39.45 69.84 19.94
N TYR A 299 -39.55 70.72 18.93
CA TYR A 299 -39.81 72.16 19.14
C TYR A 299 -40.69 72.70 18.02
#